data_AF-A0A971FWU9-F1
#
_entry.id   AF-A0A971FWU9-F1
#
_cell.length_a   1.000
_cell.length_b   1.000
_cell.length_c   1.000
_cell.angle_alpha   90.00
_cell.angle_beta   90.00
_cell.angle_gamma   90.00
#
_symmetry.space_group_name_H-M   'P 1'
#
loop_
_entity.id
_entity.type
_entity.pdbx_description
1 polymer ?
#
loop_
_entity_poly.entity_id
_entity_poly.type
_entity_poly.pdbx_seq_one_letter_code
_entity_poly.pdbx_strand_id
1 'polypeptide(L)' 'MPEVLEVEYFRRVADRTVGRTIARVRAPDEWFVKRTDPAALGVLVGCRVTGTRRRGKLLMIDTDGPVL' A
#
# COMPACT_ATOMS: atom_id res chain seq x y z
N MET A 1 2.30 -11.58 -15.48
CA MET A 1 2.39 -11.40 -14.02
C MET A 1 3.61 -10.52 -13.75
N PRO A 2 3.54 -9.44 -12.95
CA PRO A 2 4.69 -8.59 -12.68
C PRO A 2 5.83 -9.37 -12.00
N GLU A 3 7.05 -9.14 -12.45
CA GLU A 3 8.26 -9.72 -11.88
C GLU A 3 9.04 -8.66 -11.10
N VAL A 4 10.23 -9.03 -10.60
CA VAL A 4 10.98 -8.18 -9.66
C VAL A 4 11.30 -6.80 -10.21
N LEU A 5 11.58 -6.69 -11.52
CA LEU A 5 11.93 -5.40 -12.13
C LEU A 5 10.70 -4.50 -12.22
N GLU A 6 9.55 -5.01 -12.63
CA GLU A 6 8.29 -4.27 -12.69
C GLU A 6 7.86 -3.78 -11.31
N VAL A 7 8.00 -4.63 -10.28
CA VAL A 7 7.69 -4.22 -8.90
C VAL A 7 8.64 -3.13 -8.41
N GLU A 8 9.92 -3.15 -8.79
CA GLU A 8 10.85 -2.05 -8.49
C GLU A 8 10.47 -0.75 -9.24
N TYR A 9 10.00 -0.84 -10.48
CA TYR A 9 9.45 0.33 -11.19
C TYR A 9 8.21 0.88 -10.46
N PHE A 10 7.29 0.02 -10.03
CA PHE A 10 6.11 0.44 -9.27
C PHE A 10 6.50 1.06 -7.92
N ARG A 11 7.50 0.50 -7.22
CA ARG A 11 8.03 1.06 -5.96
C ARG A 11 8.53 2.49 -6.16
N ARG A 12 9.32 2.74 -7.21
CA ARG A 12 9.83 4.09 -7.54
C ARG A 12 8.72 5.09 -7.90
N VAL A 13 7.66 4.64 -8.55
CA VAL A 13 6.48 5.49 -8.80
C VAL A 13 5.73 5.78 -7.50
N ALA A 14 5.60 4.77 -6.62
CA ALA A 14 4.97 4.91 -5.32
C ALA A 14 5.73 5.87 -4.39
N ASP A 15 7.05 6.04 -4.53
CA ASP A 15 7.83 7.03 -3.75
C ASP A 15 7.26 8.46 -3.84
N ARG A 16 6.50 8.78 -4.91
CA ARG A 16 5.81 10.08 -5.07
C ARG A 16 4.69 10.33 -4.05
N THR A 17 4.26 9.29 -3.34
CA THR A 17 3.23 9.39 -2.30
C THR A 17 3.82 9.60 -0.90
N VAL A 18 5.13 9.45 -0.72
CA VAL A 18 5.79 9.68 0.57
C VAL A 18 5.53 11.12 1.04
N GLY A 19 5.11 11.26 2.29
CA GLY A 19 4.69 12.52 2.88
C GLY A 19 3.24 12.90 2.59
N ARG A 20 2.46 12.12 1.82
CA ARG A 20 1.01 12.35 1.65
C ARG A 20 0.21 11.64 2.74
N THR A 21 -0.98 12.16 3.01
CA THR A 21 -1.97 11.55 3.93
C THR A 21 -3.03 10.79 3.13
N ILE A 22 -3.37 9.59 3.59
CA ILE A 22 -4.43 8.76 2.97
C ILE A 22 -5.79 9.38 3.31
N ALA A 23 -6.46 9.95 2.30
CA ALA A 23 -7.77 10.57 2.49
C ALA A 23 -8.93 9.54 2.44
N ARG A 24 -8.74 8.42 1.74
CA ARG A 24 -9.76 7.38 1.56
C ARG A 24 -9.12 6.08 1.08
N VAL A 25 -9.68 4.95 1.50
CA VAL A 25 -9.39 3.63 0.95
C VAL A 25 -10.61 3.12 0.16
N ARG A 26 -10.37 2.45 -0.97
CA ARG A 26 -11.39 1.76 -1.75
C ARG A 26 -10.89 0.36 -2.09
N ALA A 27 -11.47 -0.65 -1.47
CA ALA A 27 -11.31 -2.07 -1.78
C ALA A 27 -12.71 -2.63 -2.10
N PRO A 28 -13.10 -2.74 -3.39
CA PRO A 28 -14.49 -3.03 -3.78
C PRO A 28 -15.00 -4.39 -3.32
N ASP A 29 -14.10 -5.35 -3.12
CA ASP A 29 -14.41 -6.72 -2.72
C ASP A 29 -13.25 -7.36 -1.95
N GLU A 30 -13.50 -8.56 -1.45
CA GLU A 30 -12.56 -9.37 -0.66
C GLU A 30 -11.33 -9.88 -1.45
N TRP A 31 -11.32 -9.80 -2.79
CA TRP A 31 -10.16 -10.24 -3.57
C TRP A 31 -8.95 -9.33 -3.36
N PHE A 32 -9.17 -8.06 -3.04
CA PHE A 32 -8.14 -7.08 -2.73
C PHE A 32 -7.53 -7.28 -1.34
N VAL A 33 -8.25 -7.94 -0.44
CA VAL A 33 -7.92 -7.97 0.99
C VAL A 33 -7.95 -9.42 1.48
N LYS A 34 -6.78 -10.07 1.46
CA LYS A 34 -6.69 -11.48 1.85
C LYS A 34 -6.66 -11.63 3.37
N ARG A 35 -7.51 -12.52 3.89
CA ARG A 35 -7.57 -12.93 5.32
C ARG A 35 -8.01 -11.81 6.28
N THR A 36 -8.67 -10.77 5.78
CA THR A 36 -9.35 -9.75 6.60
C THR A 36 -10.50 -9.11 5.81
N ASP A 37 -11.35 -8.35 6.48
CA ASP A 37 -12.49 -7.63 5.88
C ASP A 37 -12.02 -6.30 5.25
N PRO A 38 -12.40 -5.96 4.00
CA PRO A 38 -12.21 -4.63 3.42
C PRO A 38 -12.56 -3.45 4.34
N ALA A 39 -13.58 -3.58 5.19
CA ALA A 39 -13.96 -2.55 6.15
C ALA A 39 -12.85 -2.25 7.18
N ALA A 40 -12.02 -3.23 7.52
CA ALA A 40 -10.91 -3.06 8.46
C ALA A 40 -9.83 -2.09 7.94
N LEU A 41 -9.77 -1.83 6.62
CA LEU A 41 -8.83 -0.87 6.04
C LEU A 41 -9.15 0.60 6.37
N GLY A 42 -10.30 0.88 6.98
CA GLY A 42 -10.66 2.23 7.43
C GLY A 42 -9.62 2.86 8.37
N VAL A 43 -8.87 2.04 9.11
CA VAL A 43 -7.78 2.46 10.00
C VAL A 43 -6.65 3.23 9.28
N LEU A 44 -6.51 3.05 7.97
CA LEU A 44 -5.49 3.73 7.17
C LEU A 44 -5.86 5.18 6.84
N VAL A 45 -7.14 5.56 6.94
CA VAL A 45 -7.56 6.93 6.64
C VAL A 45 -6.99 7.87 7.70
N GLY A 46 -6.28 8.90 7.27
CA GLY A 46 -5.55 9.82 8.14
C GLY A 46 -4.08 9.45 8.35
N CYS A 47 -3.67 8.21 8.07
CA CYS A 47 -2.26 7.82 8.14
C CYS A 47 -1.43 8.54 7.06
N ARG A 48 -0.21 8.92 7.41
CA ARG A 48 0.79 9.47 6.48
C ARG A 48 1.64 8.36 5.91
N VAL A 49 1.87 8.39 4.59
CA VAL A 49 2.85 7.51 3.95
C VAL A 49 4.25 7.98 4.33
N THR A 50 5.03 7.08 4.93
CA THR A 50 6.38 7.37 5.45
C THR A 50 7.48 6.79 4.57
N GLY A 51 7.18 5.80 3.74
CA GLY A 51 8.15 5.17 2.85
C GLY A 51 7.56 4.10 1.94
N THR A 52 8.39 3.56 1.07
CA THR A 52 8.05 2.38 0.25
C THR A 52 9.18 1.36 0.31
N ARG A 53 8.82 0.08 0.33
CA ARG A 53 9.76 -1.04 0.37
C ARG A 53 9.34 -2.15 -0.58
N ARG A 54 10.26 -3.07 -0.86
CA ARG A 54 9.97 -4.27 -1.63
C ARG A 54 10.62 -5.48 -0.98
N ARG A 55 9.90 -6.60 -0.98
CA ARG A 55 10.44 -7.93 -0.66
C ARG A 55 10.11 -8.88 -1.80
N GLY A 56 11.08 -9.17 -2.66
CA GLY A 56 10.84 -9.98 -3.85
C GLY A 56 9.78 -9.32 -4.75
N LYS A 57 8.65 -9.99 -4.99
CA LYS A 57 7.55 -9.43 -5.80
C LYS A 57 6.50 -8.64 -4.99
N LEU A 58 6.71 -8.51 -3.67
CA LEU A 58 5.80 -7.77 -2.80
C LEU A 58 6.24 -6.30 -2.67
N LEU A 59 5.42 -5.37 -3.14
CA LEU A 59 5.51 -3.95 -2.82
C LEU A 59 4.83 -3.70 -1.47
N MET A 60 5.46 -2.88 -0.63
CA MET A 60 4.95 -2.48 0.68
C MET A 60 4.97 -0.95 0.79
N ILE A 61 3.92 -0.36 1.34
CA ILE A 61 3.82 1.07 1.60
C ILE A 61 3.79 1.28 3.12
N ASP A 62 4.86 1.89 3.63
CA ASP A 62 4.97 2.18 5.05
C ASP A 62 4.12 3.42 5.37
N THR A 63 3.40 3.35 6.50
CA THR A 63 2.67 4.49 7.05
C THR A 63 3.11 4.76 8.49
N ASP A 64 2.60 5.82 9.10
CA ASP A 64 2.69 6.06 10.55
C ASP A 64 1.70 5.22 11.38
N GLY A 65 0.95 4.32 10.72
CA GLY A 65 0.11 3.29 11.31
C GLY A 65 0.40 1.92 10.68
N PRO A 66 -0.62 1.16 10.23
CA PRO A 66 -0.42 -0.13 9.57
C PRO A 66 0.33 -0.04 8.23
N VAL A 67 1.11 -1.07 7.91
CA VAL A 67 1.79 -1.19 6.61
C VAL A 67 0.82 -1.78 5.58
N LEU A 68 0.79 -1.19 4.39
CA LEU A 68 0.04 -1.63 3.22
C LEU A 68 0.89 -2.59 2.36
#